data_AF-A0A7U9XLA5-F1
#
_entry.id   AF-A0A7U9XLA5-F1
#
_cell.length_a   1.000
_cell.length_b   1.000
_cell.length_c   1.000
_cell.angle_alpha   90.00
_cell.angle_beta   90.00
_cell.angle_gamma   90.00
#
_symmetry.space_group_name_H-M   'P 1'
#
loop_
_entity.id
_entity.type
_entity.pdbx_description
1 polymer ?
#
loop_
_entity_poly.entity_id
_entity_poly.type
_entity_poly.pdbx_seq_one_letter_code
_entity_poly.pdbx_strand_id
1 'polypeptide(L)' 'MSAPSRLMMKVFIKTLKAKKDKSEADEEMIRMISGSYDISDRKHIEPILECLRS' A
#
# COMPACT_ATOMS: atom_id res chain seq x y z
N MET A 1 -1.74 -0.78 10.75
CA MET A 1 -1.41 0.66 10.63
C MET A 1 -2.52 1.52 11.24
N SER A 2 -2.18 2.67 11.80
CA SER A 2 -3.19 3.65 12.26
C SER A 2 -3.96 4.25 11.07
N ALA A 3 -5.24 4.57 11.24
CA ALA A 3 -6.07 5.13 10.17
C ALA A 3 -5.48 6.40 9.49
N PRO A 4 -4.81 7.32 10.21
CA PRO A 4 -4.17 8.50 9.60
C PRO A 4 -3.02 8.15 8.65
N SER A 5 -2.14 7.21 9.05
CA SER A 5 -1.00 6.78 8.23
C SER A 5 -1.45 6.09 6.93
N ARG A 6 -2.55 5.34 7.01
CA ARG A 6 -3.22 4.72 5.86
C ARG A 6 -3.74 5.75 4.86
N LEU A 7 -4.36 6.81 5.35
CA LEU A 7 -4.87 7.90 4.52
C LEU A 7 -3.72 8.65 3.82
N MET A 8 -2.66 8.96 4.55
CA MET A 8 -1.45 9.59 4.01
C MET A 8 -0.83 8.77 2.88
N MET A 9 -0.73 7.45 3.03
CA MET A 9 -0.22 6.58 1.97
C MET A 9 -1.11 6.54 0.73
N LYS A 10 -2.44 6.55 0.89
CA LYS A 10 -3.36 6.65 -0.26
C LYS A 10 -3.19 7.97 -1.02
N VAL A 11 -3.02 9.08 -0.30
CA VAL A 11 -2.76 10.39 -0.92
C VAL A 11 -1.42 10.37 -1.64
N PHE A 12 -0.37 9.84 -1.01
CA PHE A 12 0.96 9.71 -1.62
C PHE A 12 0.94 8.92 -2.93
N ILE A 13 0.32 7.74 -2.96
CA ILE A 13 0.18 6.92 -4.18
C ILE A 13 -0.60 7.68 -5.27
N LYS A 14 -1.68 8.39 -4.90
CA LYS A 14 -2.45 9.21 -5.85
C LYS A 14 -1.61 10.34 -6.44
N THR A 15 -0.81 11.02 -5.63
CA THR A 15 0.08 12.08 -6.08
C THR A 15 1.15 11.54 -7.04
N LEU A 16 1.74 10.39 -6.73
CA LEU A 16 2.69 9.72 -7.64
C LEU A 16 2.02 9.33 -8.97
N LYS A 17 0.79 8.80 -8.93
CA LYS A 17 0.01 8.47 -10.13
C LYS A 17 -0.40 9.70 -10.96
N ALA A 18 -0.51 10.88 -10.34
CA ALA A 18 -0.90 12.12 -11.01
C ALA A 18 0.27 12.86 -11.69
N LYS A 19 1.53 12.49 -11.42
CA LYS A 19 2.69 13.04 -12.13
C LYS A 19 2.57 12.79 -13.65
N LYS A 20 2.81 13.83 -14.46
CA LYS A 20 2.71 13.78 -15.93
C LYS A 20 3.93 13.11 -16.57
N ASP A 21 5.13 13.47 -16.13
CA ASP A 21 6.39 12.83 -16.52
C ASP A 21 6.78 11.78 -15.47
N LYS A 22 6.35 10.54 -15.67
CA LYS A 22 6.78 9.42 -14.84
C LYS A 22 7.94 8.72 -15.53
N SER A 23 9.01 8.47 -14.78
CA SER A 23 10.07 7.55 -15.22
C SER A 23 9.62 6.10 -15.04
N GLU A 24 10.30 5.16 -15.72
CA GLU A 24 10.07 3.73 -15.50
C GLU A 24 10.24 3.32 -14.03
N ALA A 25 11.21 3.94 -13.34
CA ALA A 25 11.42 3.75 -11.91
C ALA A 25 10.23 4.23 -11.06
N ASP A 26 9.55 5.32 -11.44
CA ASP A 26 8.34 5.79 -10.76
C ASP A 26 7.19 4.80 -10.94
N GLU A 27 7.04 4.20 -12.14
CA GLU A 27 6.01 3.20 -12.39
C GLU A 27 6.26 1.90 -11.61
N GLU A 28 7.51 1.43 -11.58
CA GLU A 28 7.91 0.26 -10.81
C GLU A 28 7.67 0.48 -9.32
N MET A 29 8.04 1.66 -8.81
CA MET A 29 7.79 2.06 -7.43
C MET A 29 6.28 2.08 -7.12
N ILE A 30 5.46 2.66 -7.99
CA ILE A 30 3.99 2.68 -7.82
C ILE A 30 3.44 1.25 -7.78
N ARG A 31 3.94 0.34 -8.63
CA ARG A 31 3.53 -1.07 -8.65
C ARG A 31 3.91 -1.77 -7.35
N MET A 32 5.16 -1.65 -6.91
CA MET A 32 5.62 -2.26 -5.65
C MET A 32 4.82 -1.75 -4.45
N ILE A 33 4.67 -0.42 -4.33
CA ILE A 33 3.94 0.19 -3.21
C ILE A 33 2.46 -0.20 -3.24
N SER A 34 1.80 -0.18 -4.40
CA SER A 34 0.38 -0.55 -4.50
C SER A 34 0.14 -2.01 -4.15
N GLY A 35 1.02 -2.91 -4.62
CA GLY A 35 0.94 -4.34 -4.32
C GLY A 35 1.14 -4.65 -2.84
N SER A 36 2.23 -4.15 -2.24
CA SER A 36 2.55 -4.42 -0.83
C SER A 36 1.56 -3.75 0.16
N TYR A 37 1.00 -2.60 -0.21
CA TYR A 37 0.09 -1.85 0.64
C TYR A 37 -1.28 -2.53 0.79
N ASP A 38 -1.84 -3.08 -0.29
CA ASP A 38 -3.13 -3.77 -0.21
C ASP A 38 -3.04 -4.99 0.72
N ILE A 39 -1.93 -5.73 0.68
CA ILE A 39 -1.68 -6.91 1.52
C ILE A 39 -1.50 -6.54 3.00
N SER A 40 -1.10 -5.30 3.29
CA SER A 40 -0.95 -4.79 4.66
C SER A 40 -2.29 -4.41 5.32
N ASP A 41 -3.41 -4.58 4.63
CA ASP A 41 -4.74 -4.37 5.21
C ASP A 41 -5.07 -5.44 6.25
N ARG A 42 -5.82 -5.04 7.28
CA ARG A 42 -6.22 -5.93 8.38
C ARG A 42 -6.98 -7.15 7.86
N LYS A 43 -7.77 -7.00 6.78
CA LYS A 43 -8.51 -8.11 6.15
C LYS A 43 -7.60 -9.27 5.69
N HIS A 44 -6.35 -8.99 5.36
CA HIS A 44 -5.38 -10.01 4.91
C HIS A 44 -4.52 -10.54 6.06
N ILE A 45 -4.26 -9.69 7.07
CA ILE A 45 -3.45 -10.05 8.23
C ILE A 45 -4.27 -10.85 9.25
N GLU A 46 -5.57 -10.59 9.38
CA GLU A 46 -6.44 -11.18 10.41
C GLU A 46 -6.54 -12.71 10.33
N PRO A 47 -6.70 -13.34 9.15
CA PRO A 47 -6.67 -14.81 9.03
C PRO A 47 -5.33 -15.42 9.45
N ILE A 48 -4.21 -14.74 9.14
CA ILE A 48 -2.87 -15.19 9.54
C ILE A 48 -2.72 -15.13 11.06
N LEU A 49 -3.20 -14.04 11.68
CA LEU A 49 -3.19 -13.89 13.13
C LEU A 49 -4.06 -14.93 13.83
N GLU A 50 -5.18 -15.33 13.23
CA GLU A 50 -6.03 -16.40 13.73
C GLU A 50 -5.31 -17.75 13.71
N CYS A 51 -4.61 -18.06 12.61
CA CYS A 51 -3.78 -19.26 12.49
C CYS A 51 -2.59 -19.29 13.47
N LEU A 52 -2.08 -18.14 13.93
CA LEU A 52 -0.93 -18.06 14.83
C LEU A 52 -1.30 -18.05 16.33
N ARG A 53 -2.60 -17.96 16.67
CA ARG A 53 -3.09 -17.99 18.06
C ARG A 53 -3.27 -19.41 18.61
N SER A 54 -3.04 -20.42 17.78
CA SER A 54 -3.04 -21.85 18.13
C SER A 54 -1.80 -22.27 18.89
#